data_AF-A0A4U8VB32-F1
#
_entry.id   AF-A0A4U8VB32-F1
#
_cell.length_a   1.000
_cell.length_b   1.000
_cell.length_c   1.000
_cell.angle_alpha   90.00
_cell.angle_beta   90.00
_cell.angle_gamma   90.00
#
_symmetry.space_group_name_H-M   'P 1'
#
loop_
_entity.id
_entity.type
_entity.pdbx_description
1 polymer ?
#
loop_
_entity_poly.entity_id
_entity_poly.type
_entity_poly.pdbx_seq_one_letter_code
_entity_poly.pdbx_strand_id
1 'polypeptide(L)'
;MPNATKPQSPPPAVIRQARTIAGLTQMEAAQTVRASLRAWQQWEADDRAMPPGLFELFMLKTEQWPLRSGKPARASATADK
;
A
#
# COMPACT_ATOMS: atom_id res chain seq x y z
N MET A 1 -2.53 -5.93 29.03
CA MET A 1 -2.18 -4.99 27.95
C MET A 1 -2.88 -5.46 26.68
N PRO A 2 -3.74 -4.66 26.02
CA PRO A 2 -4.28 -5.08 24.73
C PRO A 2 -3.12 -5.17 23.73
N ASN A 3 -2.96 -6.32 23.09
CA ASN A 3 -1.93 -6.58 22.09
C ASN A 3 -2.13 -5.63 20.91
N ALA A 4 -1.19 -4.71 20.67
CA ALA A 4 -1.18 -3.94 19.44
C ALA A 4 -1.06 -4.92 18.25
N THR A 5 -2.08 -4.94 17.39
CA THR A 5 -2.13 -5.83 16.22
C THR A 5 -0.92 -5.54 15.32
N LYS A 6 -0.03 -6.52 15.18
CA LYS A 6 1.14 -6.39 14.29
C LYS A 6 0.66 -6.16 12.86
N PRO A 7 1.25 -5.21 12.10
CA PRO A 7 0.96 -5.06 10.68
C PRO A 7 1.20 -6.38 9.95
N GLN A 8 0.24 -6.81 9.13
CA GLN A 8 0.34 -8.05 8.37
C GLN A 8 0.84 -7.82 6.96
N SER A 9 1.55 -8.82 6.43
CA SER A 9 2.03 -8.79 5.05
C SER A 9 0.85 -8.76 4.08
N PRO A 10 0.90 -7.91 3.04
CA PRO A 10 -0.13 -7.91 2.01
C PRO A 10 -0.12 -9.24 1.24
N PRO A 11 -1.28 -9.74 0.78
CA PRO A 11 -1.34 -10.88 -0.13
C PRO A 11 -0.62 -10.59 -1.46
N PRO A 12 -0.03 -11.61 -2.12
CA PRO A 12 0.66 -11.45 -3.42
C PRO A 12 -0.17 -10.77 -4.49
N ALA A 13 -1.47 -11.08 -4.54
CA ALA A 13 -2.42 -10.45 -5.47
C ALA A 13 -2.56 -8.94 -5.24
N VAL A 14 -2.53 -8.49 -3.98
CA VAL A 14 -2.61 -7.07 -3.62
C VAL A 14 -1.34 -6.33 -4.05
N ILE A 15 -0.17 -6.96 -3.89
CA ILE A 15 1.12 -6.41 -4.33
C ILE A 15 1.13 -6.21 -5.85
N ARG A 16 0.71 -7.24 -6.59
CA ARG A 16 0.61 -7.21 -8.06
C ARG A 16 -0.38 -6.15 -8.55
N GLN A 17 -1.53 -6.04 -7.87
CA GLN A 17 -2.54 -5.04 -8.20
C GLN A 17 -2.02 -3.62 -7.99
N ALA A 18 -1.42 -3.34 -6.83
CA ALA A 18 -0.85 -2.02 -6.53
C ALA A 18 0.24 -1.62 -7.53
N ARG A 19 1.08 -2.58 -7.96
CA ARG A 19 2.06 -2.32 -9.03
C ARG A 19 1.38 -1.96 -10.36
N THR A 20 0.36 -2.73 -10.73
CA THR A 20 -0.36 -2.55 -12.01
C THR A 20 -1.09 -1.20 -12.03
N ILE A 21 -1.72 -0.79 -10.92
CA ILE A 21 -2.36 0.52 -10.77
C ILE A 21 -1.32 1.65 -10.91
N ALA A 22 -0.13 1.48 -10.35
CA ALA A 22 0.96 2.44 -10.51
C ALA A 22 1.58 2.47 -11.92
N GLY A 23 1.16 1.56 -12.83
CA GLY A 23 1.71 1.47 -14.18
C GLY A 23 3.18 1.03 -14.24
N LEU A 24 3.68 0.37 -13.19
CA LEU A 24 5.10 0.00 -13.08
C LEU A 24 5.39 -1.43 -13.53
N THR A 25 6.57 -1.62 -14.10
CA THR A 25 7.20 -2.95 -14.25
C THR A 25 7.65 -3.49 -12.88
N GLN A 26 7.92 -4.80 -12.79
CA GLN A 26 8.44 -5.40 -11.56
C GLN A 26 9.79 -4.80 -11.12
N MET A 27 10.63 -4.40 -12.08
CA MET A 27 11.92 -3.78 -11.79
C MET A 27 11.76 -2.37 -11.21
N GLU A 28 10.90 -1.55 -11.80
CA GLU A 28 10.62 -0.20 -11.29
C GLU A 28 10.00 -0.25 -9.90
N ALA A 29 9.05 -1.18 -9.67
CA ALA A 29 8.43 -1.34 -8.36
C ALA A 29 9.43 -1.78 -7.27
N ALA A 30 10.35 -2.69 -7.61
CA ALA A 30 11.45 -3.07 -6.72
C ALA A 30 12.34 -1.86 -6.38
N GLN A 31 12.70 -1.05 -7.38
CA GLN A 31 13.51 0.16 -7.21
C GLN A 31 12.81 1.21 -6.34
N THR A 32 11.49 1.36 -6.46
CA THR A 32 10.68 2.28 -5.62
C THR A 32 10.90 2.02 -4.13
N VAL A 33 11.04 0.76 -3.71
CA VAL A 33 11.28 0.38 -2.31
C VAL A 33 12.72 -0.05 -2.01
N ARG A 34 13.67 0.24 -2.93
CA ARG A 34 15.09 -0.15 -2.81
C ARG A 34 15.29 -1.65 -2.57
N ALA A 35 14.45 -2.48 -3.16
CA ALA A 35 14.56 -3.94 -3.17
C ALA A 35 15.17 -4.44 -4.49
N SER A 36 15.61 -5.70 -4.50
CA SER A 36 16.02 -6.37 -5.74
C SER A 36 14.82 -6.83 -6.55
N LEU A 37 14.98 -6.97 -7.87
CA LEU A 37 13.96 -7.54 -8.76
C LEU A 37 13.50 -8.93 -8.28
N ARG A 38 14.46 -9.78 -7.87
CA ARG A 38 14.14 -11.14 -7.39
C ARG A 38 13.26 -11.10 -6.14
N ALA A 39 13.52 -10.19 -5.20
CA ALA A 39 12.69 -10.05 -4.01
C ALA A 39 11.26 -9.65 -4.37
N TRP A 40 11.10 -8.70 -5.29
CA TRP A 40 9.77 -8.28 -5.76
C TRP A 40 9.01 -9.43 -6.43
N GLN A 41 9.68 -10.21 -7.28
CA GLN A 41 9.08 -11.38 -7.92
C GLN A 41 8.63 -12.44 -6.91
N GLN A 42 9.42 -12.70 -5.87
CA GLN A 42 9.05 -13.63 -4.80
C GLN A 42 7.82 -13.16 -4.04
N TRP A 43 7.68 -11.86 -3.83
CA TRP A 43 6.49 -11.29 -3.19
C TRP A 43 5.23 -11.43 -4.07
N GLU A 44 5.33 -11.26 -5.39
CA GLU A 44 4.19 -11.46 -6.30
C GLU A 44 3.86 -12.92 -6.59
N ALA A 45 4.77 -13.84 -6.30
CA ALA A 45 4.65 -15.28 -6.50
C ALA A 45 4.25 -16.05 -5.23
N ASP A 46 4.14 -15.39 -4.08
CA ASP A 46 3.94 -16.00 -2.75
C ASP A 46 5.12 -16.86 -2.24
N ASP A 47 6.27 -16.81 -2.91
CA ASP A 47 7.50 -17.49 -2.46
C ASP A 47 8.05 -16.88 -1.16
N ARG A 48 7.73 -15.60 -0.89
CA ARG A 48 8.17 -14.86 0.29
C ARG A 48 7.12 -13.82 0.68
N ALA A 49 6.87 -13.68 1.98
CA ALA A 49 6.03 -12.60 2.49
C ALA A 49 6.70 -11.22 2.30
N MET A 50 5.95 -10.25 1.78
CA MET A 50 6.42 -8.86 1.67
C MET A 50 6.41 -8.21 3.06
N PRO A 51 7.52 -7.59 3.51
CA PRO A 51 7.52 -6.82 4.75
C PRO A 51 6.46 -5.70 4.69
N PRO A 52 5.54 -5.60 5.68
CA PRO A 52 4.46 -4.61 5.65
C PRO A 52 4.97 -3.17 5.43
N GLY A 53 6.03 -2.76 6.13
CA GLY A 53 6.60 -1.42 5.97
C GLY A 53 7.17 -1.12 4.57
N LEU A 54 7.61 -2.14 3.81
CA LEU A 54 8.00 -1.92 2.41
C LEU A 54 6.78 -1.71 1.52
N PHE A 55 5.67 -2.39 1.80
CA PHE A 55 4.42 -2.16 1.07
C PHE A 55 3.84 -0.78 1.39
N GLU A 56 3.88 -0.35 2.65
CA GLU A 56 3.50 1.01 3.05
C GLU A 56 4.35 2.06 2.33
N LEU A 57 5.68 1.87 2.28
CA LEU A 57 6.58 2.76 1.54
C LEU A 57 6.26 2.78 0.03
N PHE A 58 5.94 1.63 -0.57
CA PHE A 58 5.54 1.54 -1.96
C PHE A 58 4.27 2.36 -2.22
N MET A 59 3.25 2.18 -1.39
CA MET A 59 1.97 2.88 -1.50
C MET A 59 2.13 4.40 -1.31
N LEU A 60 2.98 4.84 -0.38
CA LEU A 60 3.30 6.27 -0.19
C LEU A 60 3.98 6.87 -1.41
N LYS A 61 4.97 6.18 -1.98
CA LYS A 61 5.74 6.66 -3.14
C LYS A 61 4.97 6.62 -4.46
N THR A 62 3.91 5.84 -4.52
CA THR A 62 3.03 5.72 -5.70
C THR A 62 1.71 6.46 -5.53
N GLU A 63 1.56 7.27 -4.45
CA GLU A 63 0.36 8.03 -4.14
C GLU A 63 -0.92 7.18 -3.99
N GLN A 64 -0.75 5.87 -3.78
CA GLN A 64 -1.85 4.92 -3.56
C GLN A 64 -2.20 4.80 -2.07
N TRP A 65 -1.36 5.32 -1.18
CA TRP A 65 -1.70 5.38 0.23
C TRP A 65 -2.88 6.33 0.42
N PRO A 66 -3.99 5.92 1.06
CA PRO A 66 -5.04 6.83 1.42
C PRO A 66 -4.46 7.79 2.46
N LEU A 67 -3.97 8.94 1.99
CA LEU A 67 -3.79 10.09 2.83
C LEU A 67 -5.14 10.27 3.52
N ARG A 68 -5.17 10.16 4.85
CA ARG A 68 -6.37 10.47 5.62
C ARG A 68 -6.63 11.96 5.44
N SER A 69 -7.26 12.31 4.32
CA SER A 69 -7.66 13.66 3.98
C SER A 69 -8.95 13.96 4.72
N GLY A 70 -8.81 14.39 5.98
CA GLY A 70 -9.73 15.32 6.63
C GLY A 70 -10.73 14.77 7.65
N LYS A 71 -10.63 15.28 8.88
CA LYS A 71 -11.69 15.95 9.67
C LYS A 71 -13.14 15.73 9.17
N PRO A 72 -14.12 15.32 10.02
CA PRO A 72 -15.50 15.20 9.59
C PRO A 72 -15.96 16.54 9.01
N ALA A 73 -16.48 16.50 7.77
CA ALA A 73 -17.18 17.62 7.18
C ALA A 73 -18.28 18.05 8.16
N ARG A 74 -18.12 19.24 8.77
CA ARG A 74 -19.13 19.84 9.62
C ARG A 74 -20.41 19.94 8.79
N ALA A 75 -21.47 19.30 9.24
CA ALA A 75 -22.77 19.38 8.61
C ALA A 75 -23.17 20.85 8.44
N SER A 76 -23.22 21.32 7.21
CA SER A 76 -23.99 22.49 6.82
C SER A 76 -25.24 21.97 6.12
N ALA A 77 -26.19 21.48 6.92
CA ALA A 77 -27.57 21.41 6.50
C ALA A 77 -28.26 22.66 7.06
N THR A 78 -28.07 23.77 6.34
CA THR A 78 -29.07 24.83 6.32
C THR A 78 -30.14 24.37 5.35
N ALA A 79 -31.30 23.99 5.85
CA ALA A 79 -32.51 23.86 5.07
C ALA A 79 -33.66 24.40 5.92
N ASP A 80 -33.79 25.72 5.85
CA ASP A 80 -34.99 26.46 6.18
C ASP A 80 -35.81 26.52 4.89
N LYS A 81 -36.90 25.76 4.82
CA LYS A 81 -38.16 26.16 4.19
C LYS A 81 -39.29 25.19 4.54
#